data_AF-A0A0A2MR93-F1
#
_entry.id   AF-A0A0A2MR93-F1
#
_cell.length_a   1.000
_cell.length_b   1.000
_cell.length_c   1.000
_cell.angle_alpha   90.00
_cell.angle_beta   90.00
_cell.angle_gamma   90.00
#
_symmetry.space_group_name_H-M   'P 1'
#
loop_
_entity.id
_entity.type
_entity.pdbx_description
1 polymer ?
#
loop_
_entity_poly.entity_id
_entity_poly.type
_entity_poly.pdbx_seq_one_letter_code
_entity_poly.pdbx_strand_id
1 'polypeptide(L)'
;MKKILLCTALFAVSISGYSQTEATTKEGKKVLLNSNGTWAYADGDCNTLTETKTYAGGKVMSSAKEVISVSSDAGKTGITINIVKGTGALILNLGRIEREIFCVSKNAPMSIEFTDGTKLAVKHMGDLNCNGNFSCFLGEQVGTDKELEILKTKKIKKVSIEYTDTENGNVKKFTKEYTLSADQTEKINKIIKCLTNS
;
A
#
# COMPACT_ATOMS: atom_id res chain seq x y z
N MET A 1 -31.21 -46.37 -37.17
CA MET A 1 -30.79 -46.41 -35.75
C MET A 1 -29.28 -46.16 -35.55
N LYS A 2 -28.36 -46.74 -36.34
CA LYS A 2 -26.90 -46.47 -36.22
C LYS A 2 -26.48 -45.00 -36.34
N LYS A 3 -27.15 -44.20 -37.18
CA LYS A 3 -26.82 -42.76 -37.36
C LYS A 3 -27.25 -41.88 -36.18
N ILE A 4 -28.28 -42.27 -35.44
CA ILE A 4 -28.78 -41.53 -34.27
C ILE A 4 -27.83 -41.77 -33.08
N LEU A 5 -27.38 -43.01 -32.87
CA LEU A 5 -26.41 -43.37 -31.83
C LEU A 5 -25.05 -42.65 -31.98
N LEU A 6 -24.61 -42.37 -33.21
CA LEU A 6 -23.35 -41.66 -33.45
C LEU A 6 -23.46 -40.17 -33.08
N CYS A 7 -24.60 -39.53 -33.33
CA CYS A 7 -24.84 -38.13 -32.96
C CYS A 7 -24.96 -37.94 -31.44
N THR A 8 -25.56 -38.90 -30.71
CA THR A 8 -25.66 -38.81 -29.25
C THR A 8 -24.30 -38.99 -28.57
N ALA A 9 -23.42 -39.81 -29.14
CA ALA A 9 -22.05 -39.99 -28.62
C ALA A 9 -21.17 -38.75 -28.84
N LEU A 10 -21.34 -38.01 -29.94
CA LEU A 10 -20.61 -36.76 -30.21
C LEU A 10 -21.03 -35.60 -29.29
N PHE A 11 -22.28 -35.58 -28.81
CA PHE A 11 -22.76 -34.54 -27.89
C PHE A 11 -22.39 -34.80 -26.42
N ALA A 12 -22.06 -36.03 -26.04
CA ALA A 12 -21.68 -36.36 -24.65
C ALA A 12 -20.23 -35.96 -24.31
N VAL A 13 -19.39 -35.66 -25.31
CA VAL A 13 -17.95 -35.38 -25.12
C VAL A 13 -17.67 -33.87 -24.99
N SER A 14 -18.64 -32.99 -25.26
CA SER A 14 -18.43 -31.53 -25.24
C SER A 14 -18.51 -30.87 -23.86
N ILE A 15 -18.75 -31.64 -22.78
CA ILE A 15 -19.04 -31.07 -21.44
C ILE A 15 -17.81 -31.03 -20.51
N SER A 16 -16.65 -31.54 -20.92
CA SER A 16 -15.40 -31.52 -20.14
C SER A 16 -14.38 -30.53 -20.71
N GLY A 17 -14.86 -29.35 -21.12
CA GLY A 17 -14.01 -28.19 -21.33
C GLY A 17 -13.53 -27.67 -19.98
N TYR A 18 -12.36 -28.13 -19.52
CA TYR A 18 -11.67 -27.48 -18.40
C TYR A 18 -11.25 -26.08 -18.84
N SER A 19 -12.08 -25.09 -18.55
CA SER A 19 -11.70 -23.70 -18.78
C SER A 19 -10.59 -23.36 -17.79
N GLN A 20 -9.39 -23.15 -18.31
CA GLN A 20 -8.26 -22.72 -17.51
C GLN A 20 -8.56 -21.31 -16.96
N THR A 21 -8.79 -21.20 -15.66
CA THR A 21 -9.02 -19.91 -14.98
C THR A 21 -7.73 -19.30 -14.43
N GLU A 22 -6.64 -20.07 -14.45
CA GLU A 22 -5.30 -19.68 -13.97
C GLU A 22 -4.22 -20.12 -14.96
N ALA A 23 -3.31 -19.22 -15.33
CA ALA A 23 -2.17 -19.55 -16.18
C ALA A 23 -0.88 -18.90 -15.68
N THR A 24 0.26 -19.31 -16.25
CA THR A 24 1.58 -18.74 -15.95
C THR A 24 2.18 -18.15 -17.22
N THR A 25 2.64 -16.91 -17.18
CA THR A 25 3.31 -16.26 -18.31
C THR A 25 4.67 -16.91 -18.60
N LYS A 26 5.27 -16.63 -19.76
CA LYS A 26 6.65 -17.05 -20.08
C LYS A 26 7.69 -16.58 -19.05
N GLU A 27 7.37 -15.51 -18.31
CA GLU A 27 8.19 -14.94 -17.24
C GLU A 27 7.93 -15.61 -15.87
N GLY A 28 7.10 -16.65 -15.81
CA GLY A 28 6.79 -17.36 -14.56
C GLY A 28 5.70 -16.71 -13.70
N LYS A 29 4.97 -15.71 -14.21
CA LYS A 29 3.98 -14.95 -13.41
C LYS A 29 2.58 -15.54 -13.54
N LYS A 30 1.85 -15.65 -12.42
CA LYS A 30 0.46 -16.12 -12.42
C LYS A 30 -0.50 -15.07 -12.98
N VAL A 31 -1.46 -15.50 -13.79
CA VAL A 31 -2.56 -14.69 -14.32
C VAL A 31 -3.90 -15.39 -14.10
N LEU A 32 -4.95 -14.62 -13.85
CA LEU A 32 -6.32 -15.06 -13.66
C LEU A 32 -7.20 -14.58 -14.82
N LEU A 33 -8.10 -15.44 -15.28
CA LEU A 33 -9.08 -15.10 -16.31
C LEU A 33 -10.26 -14.36 -15.69
N ASN A 34 -10.47 -13.11 -16.07
CA ASN A 34 -11.60 -12.30 -15.65
C ASN A 34 -12.89 -12.75 -16.36
N SER A 35 -14.05 -12.42 -15.77
CA SER A 35 -15.37 -12.71 -16.34
C SER A 35 -15.65 -12.00 -17.67
N ASN A 36 -14.92 -10.92 -17.98
CA ASN A 36 -14.97 -10.21 -19.26
C ASN A 36 -14.03 -10.80 -20.33
N GLY A 37 -13.39 -11.95 -20.04
CA GLY A 37 -12.51 -12.66 -20.98
C GLY A 37 -11.08 -12.12 -21.08
N THR A 38 -10.68 -11.15 -20.25
CA THR A 38 -9.29 -10.68 -20.19
C THR A 38 -8.49 -11.40 -19.12
N TRP A 39 -7.18 -11.49 -19.30
CA TRP A 39 -6.26 -12.00 -18.28
C TRP A 39 -5.72 -10.84 -17.44
N ALA A 40 -5.66 -11.01 -16.13
CA ALA A 40 -5.00 -10.09 -15.21
C ALA A 40 -3.95 -10.84 -14.39
N TYR A 41 -2.84 -10.20 -14.04
CA TYR A 41 -1.88 -10.79 -13.11
C TYR A 41 -2.57 -11.12 -11.78
N ALA A 42 -2.35 -12.34 -11.27
CA ALA A 42 -2.98 -12.82 -10.04
C ALA A 42 -2.59 -11.94 -8.84
N ASP A 43 -1.38 -11.40 -8.85
CA ASP A 43 -0.86 -10.50 -7.82
C ASP A 43 -1.22 -9.03 -8.08
N GLY A 44 -1.94 -8.75 -9.18
CA GLY A 44 -2.09 -7.41 -9.73
C GLY A 44 -0.81 -6.95 -10.43
N ASP A 45 -0.87 -5.75 -11.02
CA ASP A 45 0.22 -5.15 -11.80
C ASP A 45 1.38 -4.65 -10.91
N CYS A 46 1.79 -5.42 -9.89
CA CYS A 46 2.73 -4.98 -8.86
C CYS A 46 4.06 -4.49 -9.42
N ASN A 47 4.54 -5.09 -10.52
CA ASN A 47 5.75 -4.64 -11.20
C ASN A 47 5.65 -3.20 -11.72
N THR A 48 4.46 -2.66 -11.92
CA THR A 48 4.26 -1.25 -12.32
C THR A 48 4.27 -0.31 -11.11
N LEU A 49 3.96 -0.82 -9.91
CA LEU A 49 3.78 -0.03 -8.70
C LEU A 49 4.96 -0.12 -7.73
N THR A 50 5.69 -1.23 -7.75
CA THR A 50 6.78 -1.53 -6.82
C THR A 50 8.06 -1.89 -7.54
N GLU A 51 9.18 -1.66 -6.89
CA GLU A 51 10.51 -2.09 -7.32
C GLU A 51 11.20 -2.83 -6.18
N THR A 52 12.12 -3.72 -6.52
CA THR A 52 12.95 -4.46 -5.57
C THR A 52 14.41 -4.21 -5.89
N LYS A 53 15.18 -3.83 -4.86
CA LYS A 53 16.61 -3.57 -4.95
C LYS A 53 17.36 -4.46 -3.97
N THR A 54 18.42 -5.08 -4.47
CA THR A 54 19.38 -5.83 -3.66
C THR A 54 20.58 -4.94 -3.40
N TYR A 55 20.82 -4.62 -2.13
CA TYR A 55 21.93 -3.79 -1.67
C TYR A 55 23.18 -4.62 -1.41
N ALA A 56 24.32 -3.94 -1.28
CA ALA A 56 25.57 -4.54 -0.85
C ALA A 56 25.35 -5.33 0.47
N GLY A 57 25.82 -6.58 0.50
CA GLY A 57 25.58 -7.50 1.61
C GLY A 57 24.31 -8.34 1.51
N GLY A 58 23.65 -8.39 0.33
CA GLY A 58 22.52 -9.29 0.07
C GLY A 58 21.20 -8.86 0.68
N LYS A 59 21.13 -7.66 1.28
CA LYS A 59 19.89 -7.12 1.81
C LYS A 59 18.95 -6.76 0.66
N VAL A 60 17.78 -7.37 0.66
CA VAL A 60 16.71 -7.07 -0.31
C VAL A 60 15.73 -6.10 0.32
N MET A 61 15.39 -5.04 -0.40
CA MET A 61 14.29 -4.15 -0.04
C MET A 61 13.39 -3.95 -1.24
N SER A 62 12.08 -3.90 -0.99
CA SER A 62 11.08 -3.55 -1.98
C SER A 62 10.46 -2.21 -1.61
N SER A 63 10.09 -1.39 -2.58
CA SER A 63 9.44 -0.10 -2.31
C SER A 63 8.42 0.26 -3.38
N ALA A 64 7.54 1.20 -3.07
CA ALA A 64 6.79 1.90 -4.10
C ALA A 64 7.76 2.54 -5.10
N LYS A 65 7.46 2.45 -6.40
CA LYS A 65 8.22 3.14 -7.45
C LYS A 65 8.05 4.64 -7.40
N GLU A 66 6.84 5.07 -7.05
CA GLU A 66 6.47 6.49 -7.00
C GLU A 66 6.09 6.88 -5.58
N VAL A 67 6.57 8.06 -5.19
CA VAL A 67 6.15 8.74 -3.97
C VAL A 67 4.79 9.39 -4.23
N ILE A 68 3.85 9.21 -3.30
CA ILE A 68 2.47 9.66 -3.47
C ILE A 68 2.28 10.99 -2.76
N SER A 69 2.10 12.06 -3.53
CA SER A 69 1.84 13.39 -2.99
C SER A 69 0.36 13.58 -2.67
N VAL A 70 0.05 13.95 -1.44
CA VAL A 70 -1.28 14.31 -0.94
C VAL A 70 -1.28 15.80 -0.60
N SER A 71 -1.95 16.60 -1.41
CA SER A 71 -1.99 18.06 -1.29
C SER A 71 -3.38 18.57 -1.72
N SER A 72 -3.87 19.60 -1.03
CA SER A 72 -5.14 20.26 -1.34
C SER A 72 -5.00 21.58 -2.11
N ASP A 73 -3.78 22.06 -2.34
CA ASP A 73 -3.51 23.43 -2.82
C ASP A 73 -2.49 23.49 -3.96
N ALA A 74 -2.59 22.52 -4.88
CA ALA A 74 -1.69 22.36 -6.03
C ALA A 74 -0.21 22.16 -5.64
N GLY A 75 0.04 21.47 -4.52
CA GLY A 75 1.38 21.04 -4.12
C GLY A 75 2.17 22.07 -3.33
N LYS A 76 1.51 23.08 -2.73
CA LYS A 76 2.20 24.04 -1.84
C LYS A 76 2.24 23.52 -0.41
N THR A 77 1.17 22.90 0.04
CA THR A 77 1.02 22.26 1.35
C THR A 77 0.53 20.82 1.19
N GLY A 78 0.98 19.96 2.10
CA GLY A 78 0.65 18.55 2.03
C GLY A 78 1.78 17.65 2.52
N ILE A 79 1.62 16.37 2.21
CA ILE A 79 2.58 15.33 2.53
C ILE A 79 2.91 14.50 1.29
N THR A 80 4.07 13.90 1.31
CA THR A 80 4.44 12.78 0.46
C THR A 80 4.33 11.50 1.27
N ILE A 81 3.89 10.42 0.64
CA ILE A 81 3.80 9.09 1.24
C ILE A 81 4.72 8.16 0.46
N ASN A 82 5.70 7.58 1.13
CA ASN A 82 6.60 6.56 0.60
C ASN A 82 6.46 5.27 1.42
N ILE A 83 6.31 4.13 0.74
CA ILE A 83 6.06 2.83 1.35
C ILE A 83 7.18 1.88 0.96
N VAL A 84 7.84 1.31 1.96
CA VAL A 84 9.02 0.45 1.78
C VAL A 84 8.83 -0.83 2.57
N LYS A 85 9.17 -1.98 2.01
CA LYS A 85 9.25 -3.27 2.70
C LYS A 85 10.73 -3.63 2.90
N GLY A 86 11.13 -3.65 4.16
CA GLY A 86 12.38 -4.28 4.58
C GLY A 86 12.17 -5.76 4.94
N THR A 87 13.24 -6.42 5.36
CA THR A 87 13.25 -7.86 5.68
C THR A 87 12.20 -8.27 6.72
N GLY A 88 11.86 -7.41 7.69
CA GLY A 88 10.91 -7.75 8.76
C GLY A 88 9.74 -6.80 8.98
N ALA A 89 9.69 -5.67 8.26
CA ALA A 89 8.65 -4.67 8.48
C ALA A 89 8.31 -3.93 7.18
N LEU A 90 7.04 -3.55 7.05
CA LEU A 90 6.61 -2.48 6.15
C LEU A 90 6.88 -1.14 6.84
N ILE A 91 7.42 -0.18 6.12
CA ILE A 91 7.79 1.14 6.61
C ILE A 91 6.94 2.14 5.85
N LEU A 92 6.15 2.91 6.59
CA LEU A 92 5.35 4.00 6.06
C LEU A 92 6.05 5.31 6.44
N ASN A 93 6.57 6.00 5.44
CA ASN A 93 7.25 7.27 5.57
C ASN A 93 6.39 8.39 5.00
N LEU A 94 6.15 9.42 5.79
CA LEU A 94 5.47 10.64 5.39
C LEU A 94 6.47 11.79 5.43
N GLY A 95 6.70 12.44 4.30
CA GLY A 95 7.49 13.66 4.20
C GLY A 95 6.59 14.87 4.03
N ARG A 96 7.01 16.06 4.46
CA ARG A 96 6.22 17.29 4.22
C ARG A 96 6.55 17.92 2.88
N ILE A 97 5.57 18.60 2.30
CA ILE A 97 5.71 19.37 1.05
C ILE A 97 6.02 20.85 1.34
N GLU A 98 5.40 21.43 2.37
CA GLU A 98 5.53 22.85 2.70
C GLU A 98 6.85 23.18 3.42
N ARG A 99 7.23 24.47 3.37
CA ARG A 99 8.53 24.97 3.87
C ARG A 99 8.53 25.47 5.32
N GLU A 100 7.38 25.58 5.98
CA GLU A 100 7.30 25.98 7.40
C GLU A 100 7.99 24.93 8.27
N ILE A 101 8.72 25.33 9.31
CA ILE A 101 9.42 24.39 10.19
C ILE A 101 8.43 23.82 11.20
N PHE A 102 8.12 22.53 11.07
CA PHE A 102 7.38 21.77 12.06
C PHE A 102 8.17 20.54 12.44
N CYS A 103 8.30 20.27 13.74
CA CYS A 103 8.98 19.09 14.22
C CYS A 103 7.99 17.96 14.52
N VAL A 104 8.34 16.74 14.10
CA VAL A 104 7.67 15.53 14.58
C VAL A 104 8.49 15.01 15.76
N SER A 105 7.89 15.03 16.95
CA SER A 105 8.54 14.51 18.15
C SER A 105 8.71 12.98 18.09
N LYS A 106 9.68 12.46 18.82
CA LYS A 106 9.78 11.01 19.07
C LYS A 106 8.46 10.52 19.66
N ASN A 107 7.93 9.40 19.15
CA ASN A 107 6.63 8.83 19.52
C ASN A 107 5.42 9.72 19.23
N ALA A 108 5.54 10.77 18.40
CA ALA A 108 4.39 11.58 17.99
C ALA A 108 3.27 10.68 17.42
N PRO A 109 2.01 10.88 17.82
CA PRO A 109 0.91 10.06 17.33
C PRO A 109 0.55 10.42 15.88
N MET A 110 0.16 9.39 15.12
CA MET A 110 -0.56 9.51 13.87
C MET A 110 -1.82 8.65 13.92
N SER A 111 -2.93 9.17 13.40
CA SER A 111 -4.17 8.42 13.19
C SER A 111 -4.41 8.23 11.70
N ILE A 112 -4.71 7.00 11.31
CA ILE A 112 -5.12 6.62 9.95
C ILE A 112 -6.62 6.31 10.01
N GLU A 113 -7.43 7.11 9.32
CA GLU A 113 -8.86 6.84 9.14
C GLU A 113 -9.06 6.09 7.82
N PHE A 114 -9.81 4.99 7.87
CA PHE A 114 -10.13 4.17 6.72
C PHE A 114 -11.45 4.58 6.08
N THR A 115 -11.68 4.12 4.85
CA THR A 115 -12.94 4.34 4.12
C THR A 115 -14.19 3.80 4.82
N ASP A 116 -14.04 2.81 5.70
CA ASP A 116 -15.13 2.26 6.53
C ASP A 116 -15.40 3.08 7.82
N GLY A 117 -14.67 4.18 8.02
CA GLY A 117 -14.80 5.06 9.19
C GLY A 117 -14.00 4.61 10.43
N THR A 118 -13.42 3.40 10.41
CA THR A 118 -12.55 2.95 11.51
C THR A 118 -11.21 3.67 11.50
N LYS A 119 -10.52 3.67 12.65
CA LYS A 119 -9.23 4.35 12.83
C LYS A 119 -8.16 3.42 13.37
N LEU A 120 -6.94 3.60 12.90
CA LEU A 120 -5.73 2.97 13.40
C LEU A 120 -4.82 4.05 13.99
N ALA A 121 -4.33 3.83 15.21
CA ALA A 121 -3.34 4.70 15.83
C ALA A 121 -1.95 4.08 15.67
N VAL A 122 -1.00 4.87 15.18
CA VAL A 122 0.42 4.50 15.09
C VAL A 122 1.27 5.65 15.64
N LYS A 123 2.57 5.42 15.83
CA LYS A 123 3.49 6.41 16.41
C LYS A 123 4.71 6.60 15.54
N HIS A 124 5.30 7.79 15.62
CA HIS A 124 6.60 8.04 15.03
C HIS A 124 7.67 7.21 15.74
N MET A 125 8.41 6.41 14.97
CA MET A 125 9.46 5.52 15.47
C MET A 125 10.87 6.03 15.11
N GLY A 126 11.00 7.30 14.76
CA GLY A 126 12.28 7.99 14.61
C GLY A 126 12.57 8.91 15.78
N ASP A 127 13.75 9.52 15.74
CA ASP A 127 14.12 10.63 16.63
C ASP A 127 13.39 11.92 16.22
N LEU A 128 13.52 12.98 17.03
CA LEU A 128 12.96 14.29 16.73
C LEU A 128 13.33 14.72 15.30
N ASN A 129 12.33 15.00 14.47
CA ASN A 129 12.53 15.34 13.07
C ASN A 129 11.92 16.70 12.73
N CYS A 130 12.76 17.74 12.67
CA CYS A 130 12.35 19.11 12.33
C CYS A 130 12.27 19.42 10.83
N ASN A 131 12.48 18.39 9.98
CA ASN A 131 12.02 18.42 8.60
C ASN A 131 10.55 17.97 8.49
N GLY A 132 9.95 17.60 9.62
CA GLY A 132 8.57 17.15 9.74
C GLY A 132 8.29 15.79 9.12
N ASN A 133 9.33 14.97 8.95
CA ASN A 133 9.18 13.61 8.46
C ASN A 133 8.64 12.72 9.58
N PHE A 134 7.68 11.88 9.24
CA PHE A 134 7.14 10.84 10.09
C PHE A 134 7.47 9.48 9.48
N SER A 135 7.94 8.56 10.32
CA SER A 135 8.19 7.16 9.95
C SER A 135 7.57 6.23 10.99
N CYS A 136 6.82 5.23 10.54
CA CYS A 136 6.40 4.11 11.38
C CYS A 136 6.72 2.77 10.71
N PHE A 137 7.08 1.79 11.54
CA PHE A 137 7.42 0.42 11.14
C PHE A 137 6.27 -0.49 11.57
N LEU A 138 5.84 -1.35 10.65
CA LEU A 138 4.68 -2.22 10.75
C LEU A 138 5.12 -3.67 10.49
N GLY A 139 5.10 -4.51 11.52
CA GLY A 139 5.47 -5.91 11.41
C GLY A 139 5.79 -6.57 12.75
N GLU A 140 5.92 -7.90 12.71
CA GLU A 140 6.14 -8.73 13.90
C GLU A 140 7.41 -8.36 14.67
N GLN A 141 8.52 -8.10 13.95
CA GLN A 141 9.82 -7.77 14.58
C GLN A 141 9.80 -6.48 15.41
N VAL A 142 8.82 -5.61 15.18
CA VAL A 142 8.65 -4.34 15.88
C VAL A 142 7.37 -4.31 16.73
N GLY A 143 6.68 -5.45 16.85
CA GLY A 143 5.48 -5.60 17.70
C GLY A 143 4.24 -4.87 17.20
N THR A 144 4.15 -4.62 15.89
CA THR A 144 3.02 -3.91 15.24
C THR A 144 2.40 -4.71 14.10
N ASP A 145 2.36 -6.03 14.26
CA ASP A 145 1.77 -6.99 13.33
C ASP A 145 0.25 -6.80 13.17
N LYS A 146 -0.46 -6.49 14.26
CA LYS A 146 -1.91 -6.24 14.23
C LYS A 146 -2.24 -5.00 13.40
N GLU A 147 -1.44 -3.94 13.55
CA GLU A 147 -1.55 -2.72 12.77
C GLU A 147 -1.30 -3.00 11.28
N LEU A 148 -0.31 -3.84 10.96
CA LEU A 148 -0.03 -4.26 9.59
C LEU A 148 -1.21 -5.03 8.97
N GLU A 149 -1.83 -5.97 9.69
CA GLU A 149 -2.97 -6.74 9.17
C GLU A 149 -4.21 -5.86 8.91
N ILE A 150 -4.45 -4.86 9.74
CA ILE A 150 -5.48 -3.84 9.48
C ILE A 150 -5.14 -3.07 8.20
N LEU A 151 -3.88 -2.64 8.05
CA LEU A 151 -3.44 -1.86 6.90
C LEU A 151 -3.51 -2.65 5.57
N LYS A 152 -3.30 -3.97 5.61
CA LYS A 152 -3.40 -4.86 4.43
C LYS A 152 -4.84 -5.01 3.92
N THR A 153 -5.82 -4.85 4.80
CA THR A 153 -7.22 -5.15 4.51
C THR A 153 -8.06 -3.90 4.27
N LYS A 154 -7.65 -2.74 4.81
CA LYS A 154 -8.46 -1.51 4.78
C LYS A 154 -7.83 -0.41 3.93
N LYS A 155 -8.69 0.27 3.18
CA LYS A 155 -8.31 1.41 2.33
C LYS A 155 -8.20 2.69 3.16
N ILE A 156 -7.05 3.36 3.10
CA ILE A 156 -6.78 4.61 3.81
C ILE A 156 -7.53 5.77 3.16
N LYS A 157 -8.32 6.49 3.95
CA LYS A 157 -9.06 7.69 3.52
C LYS A 157 -8.36 8.98 3.94
N LYS A 158 -7.83 9.00 5.17
CA LYS A 158 -7.24 10.21 5.76
C LYS A 158 -6.15 9.83 6.75
N VAL A 159 -5.12 10.65 6.83
CA VAL A 159 -4.07 10.56 7.86
C VAL A 159 -4.01 11.86 8.65
N SER A 160 -3.75 11.75 9.95
CA SER A 160 -3.71 12.87 10.88
C SER A 160 -2.46 12.76 11.73
N ILE A 161 -1.58 13.75 11.69
CA ILE A 161 -0.26 13.69 12.33
C ILE A 161 -0.14 14.82 13.35
N GLU A 162 0.36 14.49 14.54
CA GLU A 162 0.77 15.50 15.52
C GLU A 162 2.15 16.06 15.16
N TYR A 163 2.22 17.38 15.16
CA TYR A 163 3.44 18.14 14.98
C TYR A 163 3.61 19.12 16.15
N THR A 164 4.85 19.57 16.33
CA THR A 164 5.22 20.59 17.29
C THR A 164 5.86 21.78 16.60
N ASP A 165 5.52 22.98 17.06
CA ASP A 165 6.13 24.24 16.64
C ASP A 165 6.40 25.12 17.88
N THR A 166 7.31 26.09 17.75
CA THR A 166 7.62 27.05 18.81
C THR A 166 6.93 28.38 18.49
N GLU A 167 5.86 28.67 19.23
CA GLU A 167 5.17 29.97 19.15
C GLU A 167 5.51 30.79 20.40
N ASN A 168 6.07 31.99 20.19
CA ASN A 168 6.43 32.92 21.28
C ASN A 168 7.28 32.26 22.38
N GLY A 169 8.25 31.43 21.99
CA GLY A 169 9.14 30.71 22.91
C GLY A 169 8.52 29.49 23.61
N ASN A 170 7.26 29.15 23.31
CA ASN A 170 6.58 27.99 23.88
C ASN A 170 6.36 26.91 22.81
N VAL A 171 6.71 25.67 23.15
CA VAL A 171 6.41 24.52 22.28
C VAL A 171 4.91 24.23 22.34
N LYS A 172 4.25 24.32 21.19
CA LYS A 172 2.84 23.96 21.01
C LYS A 172 2.72 22.73 20.14
N LYS A 173 1.66 21.96 20.41
CA LYS A 173 1.27 20.80 19.60
C LYS A 173 0.08 21.17 18.75
N PHE A 174 0.10 20.76 17.50
CA PHE A 174 -1.02 20.86 16.58
C PHE A 174 -1.15 19.57 15.80
N THR A 175 -2.35 19.35 15.28
CA THR A 175 -2.67 18.17 14.48
C THR A 175 -3.05 18.62 13.09
N LYS A 176 -2.45 18.01 12.07
CA LYS A 176 -2.77 18.31 10.68
C LYS A 176 -3.32 17.08 9.99
N GLU A 177 -4.47 17.25 9.34
CA GLU A 177 -5.17 16.20 8.61
C GLU A 177 -4.89 16.30 7.10
N TYR A 178 -4.70 15.15 6.47
CA TYR A 178 -4.49 15.01 5.03
C TYR A 178 -5.46 13.96 4.49
N THR A 179 -6.42 14.42 3.68
CA THR A 179 -7.43 13.54 3.05
C THR A 179 -6.94 13.10 1.68
N LEU A 180 -7.01 11.80 1.42
CA LEU A 180 -6.59 11.20 0.17
C LEU A 180 -7.74 11.26 -0.84
N SER A 181 -7.40 11.47 -2.12
CA SER A 181 -8.34 11.24 -3.22
C SER A 181 -8.62 9.75 -3.40
N ALA A 182 -9.71 9.40 -4.08
CA ALA A 182 -10.06 8.01 -4.35
C ALA A 182 -8.94 7.25 -5.08
N ASP A 183 -8.26 7.90 -6.03
CA ASP A 183 -7.15 7.31 -6.79
C ASP A 183 -5.93 7.07 -5.90
N GLN A 184 -5.61 8.02 -5.00
CA GLN A 184 -4.52 7.86 -4.03
C GLN A 184 -4.82 6.71 -3.06
N THR A 185 -6.05 6.65 -2.54
CA THR A 185 -6.53 5.58 -1.68
C THR A 185 -6.38 4.22 -2.35
N GLU A 186 -6.80 4.08 -3.60
CA GLU A 186 -6.68 2.81 -4.34
C GLU A 186 -5.23 2.46 -4.64
N LYS A 187 -4.43 3.43 -5.07
CA LYS A 187 -3.01 3.24 -5.39
C LYS A 187 -2.21 2.78 -4.16
N ILE A 188 -2.39 3.43 -3.01
CA ILE A 188 -1.73 3.05 -1.75
C ILE A 188 -2.13 1.64 -1.34
N ASN A 189 -3.42 1.33 -1.38
CA ASN A 189 -3.91 0.00 -1.03
C ASN A 189 -3.30 -1.09 -1.92
N LYS A 190 -3.19 -0.86 -3.23
CA LYS A 190 -2.53 -1.78 -4.16
C LYS A 190 -1.04 -1.95 -3.84
N ILE A 191 -0.32 -0.86 -3.60
CA ILE A 191 1.10 -0.88 -3.23
C ILE A 191 1.31 -1.70 -1.95
N ILE A 192 0.51 -1.49 -0.91
CA ILE A 192 0.62 -2.21 0.35
C ILE A 192 0.41 -3.71 0.13
N LYS A 193 -0.61 -4.11 -0.64
CA LYS A 193 -0.84 -5.51 -1.01
C LYS A 193 0.36 -6.09 -1.77
N CYS A 194 0.88 -5.37 -2.76
CA CYS A 194 2.06 -5.79 -3.53
C CYS A 194 3.30 -6.00 -2.65
N LEU A 195 3.50 -5.17 -1.63
CA LEU A 195 4.67 -5.23 -0.76
C LEU A 195 4.54 -6.22 0.40
N THR A 196 3.35 -6.77 0.65
CA THR A 196 3.07 -7.63 1.82
C THR A 196 2.60 -9.03 1.45
N ASN A 197 2.17 -9.26 0.21
CA ASN A 197 1.81 -10.58 -0.31
C ASN A 197 2.95 -11.25 -1.09
N SER A 198 4.11 -10.57 -1.22
CA SER A 198 5.33 -11.06 -1.88
C SER A 198 6.25 -11.83 -0.95
#